data_AF-A0A8D8NWY3-F1
#
_entry.id   AF-A0A8D8NWY3-F1
#
_cell.length_a   1.000
_cell.length_b   1.000
_cell.length_c   1.000
_cell.angle_alpha   90.00
_cell.angle_beta   90.00
_cell.angle_gamma   90.00
#
_symmetry.space_group_name_H-M   'P 1'
#
loop_
_entity.id
_entity.type
_entity.pdbx_description
1 polymer ?
#
loop_
_entity_poly.entity_id
_entity_poly.type
_entity_poly.pdbx_seq_one_letter_code
_entity_poly.pdbx_strand_id
1 'polypeptide(L)'
;MFLNQFLADILGLTKKVLFNGEQSCIQSCLEMEINLIGENTIKLQDGNDPGLVQLEVVNVPTSRYERIVAKDSLDFIVSLGGVGGLFFGISLLSLIEFMYLLLRKSV
;
A
#
# COMPACT_ATOMS: atom_id res chain seq x y z
N MET A 1 19.91 22.84 2.98
CA MET A 1 19.32 23.45 1.76
C MET A 1 19.42 22.50 0.56
N PHE A 2 20.60 21.97 0.23
CA PHE A 2 20.80 21.01 -0.87
C PHE A 2 19.99 19.70 -0.77
N LEU A 3 19.82 19.14 0.44
CA LEU A 3 19.10 17.88 0.62
C LEU A 3 17.60 17.97 0.29
N ASN A 4 16.94 19.07 0.68
CA ASN A 4 15.51 19.28 0.42
C ASN A 4 15.24 19.49 -1.08
N GLN A 5 16.14 20.18 -1.77
CA GLN A 5 16.04 20.39 -3.22
C GLN A 5 16.20 19.07 -3.97
N PHE A 6 17.18 18.26 -3.59
CA PHE A 6 17.43 16.94 -4.19
C PHE A 6 16.26 15.96 -3.96
N LEU A 7 15.62 16.02 -2.79
CA LEU A 7 14.44 15.21 -2.46
C LEU A 7 13.21 15.64 -3.27
N ALA A 8 13.03 16.94 -3.50
CA ALA A 8 11.98 17.48 -4.35
C ALA A 8 12.16 17.07 -5.82
N ASP A 9 13.40 17.09 -6.33
CA ASP A 9 13.72 16.66 -7.70
C ASP A 9 13.51 15.15 -7.90
N ILE A 10 13.88 14.32 -6.92
CA ILE A 10 13.62 12.86 -6.96
C ILE A 10 12.11 12.56 -6.93
N LEU A 11 11.34 13.25 -6.07
CA LEU A 11 9.88 13.10 -6.00
C LEU A 11 9.20 13.54 -7.31
N GLY A 12 9.70 14.59 -7.95
CA GLY A 12 9.21 15.05 -9.25
C GLY A 12 9.48 14.05 -10.37
N LEU A 13 10.68 13.46 -10.41
CA LEU A 13 11.05 12.44 -11.38
C LEU A 13 10.26 11.14 -11.19
N THR A 14 10.09 10.67 -9.96
CA THR A 14 9.31 9.44 -9.68
C THR A 14 7.86 9.62 -10.07
N LYS A 15 7.20 10.74 -9.75
CA LYS A 15 5.82 11.00 -10.17
C LYS A 15 5.63 10.95 -11.68
N LYS A 16 6.60 11.45 -12.44
CA LYS A 16 6.57 11.52 -13.91
C LYS A 16 6.84 10.17 -14.59
N VAL A 17 7.68 9.33 -13.97
CA VAL A 17 7.97 7.96 -14.44
C VAL A 17 6.84 7.00 -14.06
N LEU A 18 6.22 7.18 -12.89
CA LEU A 18 5.16 6.31 -12.39
C LEU A 18 3.81 6.59 -13.07
N PHE A 19 3.54 7.85 -13.39
CA PHE A 19 2.33 8.28 -14.08
C PHE A 19 2.73 9.05 -15.33
N ASN A 20 2.64 8.39 -16.48
CA ASN A 20 3.02 8.90 -17.78
C ASN A 20 2.05 10.01 -18.28
N GLY A 21 1.85 11.05 -17.48
CA GLY A 21 0.97 12.19 -17.77
C GLY A 21 -0.53 11.94 -17.60
N GLU A 22 -0.98 10.70 -17.37
CA GLU A 22 -2.39 10.39 -17.13
C GLU A 22 -2.79 10.45 -15.65
N GLN A 23 -4.05 10.82 -15.39
CA GLN A 23 -4.63 10.74 -14.06
C GLN A 23 -4.63 9.28 -13.60
N SER A 24 -3.99 9.02 -12.47
CA SER A 24 -3.91 7.69 -11.89
C SER A 24 -5.24 7.29 -11.28
N CYS A 25 -5.92 6.33 -11.91
CA CYS A 25 -6.97 5.57 -11.24
C CYS A 25 -6.29 4.49 -10.38
N ILE A 26 -5.99 4.82 -9.12
CA ILE A 26 -5.59 3.81 -8.13
C ILE A 26 -6.87 3.08 -7.70
N GLN A 27 -6.83 1.74 -7.69
CA GLN A 27 -7.96 0.95 -7.21
C GLN A 27 -8.21 1.19 -5.71
N SER A 28 -9.48 1.19 -5.31
CA SER A 28 -9.87 1.27 -3.91
C SER A 28 -9.25 0.11 -3.12
N CYS A 29 -8.80 0.37 -1.89
CA CYS A 29 -8.26 -0.66 -1.00
C CYS A 29 -9.32 -1.70 -0.58
N LEU A 30 -10.59 -1.30 -0.64
CA LEU A 30 -11.75 -2.14 -0.41
C LEU A 30 -12.54 -2.14 -1.72
N GLU A 31 -12.64 -3.30 -2.34
CA GLU A 31 -13.35 -3.49 -3.60
C GLU A 31 -14.39 -4.60 -3.41
N MET A 32 -15.61 -4.36 -3.90
CA MET A 32 -16.71 -5.33 -3.82
C MET A 32 -17.03 -5.84 -5.22
N GLU A 33 -16.89 -7.14 -5.43
CA GLU A 33 -17.25 -7.79 -6.69
C GLU A 33 -18.66 -8.39 -6.57
N ILE A 34 -19.58 -7.94 -7.43
CA ILE A 34 -20.96 -8.45 -7.49
C ILE A 34 -21.09 -9.30 -8.73
N ASN A 35 -21.45 -10.57 -8.55
CA ASN A 35 -21.67 -11.52 -9.64
C ASN A 35 -23.16 -11.78 -9.83
N LEU A 36 -23.65 -11.64 -11.05
CA LEU A 36 -25.04 -11.96 -11.42
C LEU A 36 -25.18 -13.46 -11.63
N ILE A 37 -25.95 -14.11 -10.76
CA ILE A 37 -26.13 -15.58 -10.77
C ILE A 37 -27.30 -15.98 -11.70
N GLY A 38 -28.27 -15.08 -11.88
CA GLY A 38 -29.40 -15.28 -12.79
C GLY A 38 -30.24 -14.02 -12.93
N GLU A 39 -30.87 -13.87 -14.08
CA GLU A 39 -31.78 -12.77 -14.39
C GLU A 39 -33.08 -13.35 -14.93
N ASN A 40 -34.20 -12.97 -14.33
CA ASN A 40 -35.53 -13.32 -14.80
C ASN A 40 -36.22 -12.06 -15.32
N THR A 41 -36.39 -11.94 -16.63
CA THR A 41 -37.11 -10.82 -17.24
C THR A 41 -38.55 -11.22 -17.54
N ILE A 42 -39.50 -10.58 -16.86
CA ILE A 42 -40.92 -10.70 -17.17
C ILE A 42 -41.28 -9.50 -18.04
N LYS A 43 -41.67 -9.76 -19.29
CA LYS A 43 -42.10 -8.68 -20.18
C LYS A 43 -43.45 -8.15 -19.70
N LEU A 44 -43.48 -6.88 -19.32
CA LEU A 44 -44.72 -6.16 -19.03
C LEU A 44 -45.54 -6.07 -20.33
N GLN A 45 -46.82 -6.42 -20.24
CA GLN A 45 -47.74 -6.49 -21.38
C GLN A 45 -48.15 -5.09 -21.88
N ASP A 46 -47.95 -4.06 -21.07
CA ASP A 46 -48.27 -2.68 -21.40
C ASP A 46 -47.00 -1.80 -21.27
N GLY A 47 -46.74 -0.97 -22.28
CA GLY A 47 -45.49 -0.21 -22.43
C GLY A 47 -45.39 1.02 -21.54
N ASN A 48 -46.42 1.28 -20.72
CA ASN A 48 -46.56 2.49 -19.92
C ASN A 48 -46.48 2.24 -18.40
N ASP A 49 -46.33 0.98 -17.98
CA ASP A 49 -46.20 0.61 -16.56
C ASP A 49 -44.76 0.78 -16.05
N PRO A 50 -44.56 1.22 -14.79
CA PRO A 50 -43.23 1.31 -14.20
C PRO A 50 -42.59 -0.08 -14.06
N GLY A 51 -41.36 -0.23 -14.55
CA GLY A 51 -40.59 -1.46 -14.41
C GLY A 51 -40.28 -1.79 -12.95
N LEU A 52 -40.71 -2.96 -12.48
CA LEU A 52 -40.33 -3.50 -11.17
C LEU A 52 -39.05 -4.33 -11.32
N VAL A 53 -37.99 -3.93 -10.62
CA VAL A 53 -36.75 -4.71 -10.52
C VAL A 53 -36.64 -5.27 -9.11
N GLN A 54 -36.70 -6.60 -8.99
CA GLN A 54 -36.49 -7.30 -7.72
C GLN A 54 -35.06 -7.84 -7.69
N LEU A 55 -34.29 -7.43 -6.66
CA LEU A 55 -32.92 -7.87 -6.45
C LEU A 55 -32.92 -8.92 -5.34
N GLU A 56 -32.38 -10.10 -5.65
CA GLU A 56 -32.21 -11.18 -4.68
C GLU A 56 -30.73 -11.46 -4.47
N VAL A 57 -30.28 -11.43 -3.22
CA VAL A 57 -28.87 -11.67 -2.85
C VAL A 57 -28.78 -13.06 -2.25
N VAL A 58 -28.10 -13.98 -2.95
CA VAL A 58 -27.97 -15.38 -2.51
C VAL A 58 -26.97 -15.51 -1.35
N ASN A 59 -25.88 -14.75 -1.38
CA ASN A 59 -24.86 -14.76 -0.33
C ASN A 59 -24.41 -13.33 -0.05
N VAL A 60 -24.39 -12.96 1.23
CA VAL A 60 -23.90 -11.63 1.64
C VAL A 60 -22.42 -11.48 1.32
N PRO A 61 -21.97 -10.33 0.80
CA PRO A 61 -20.56 -10.12 0.48
C PRO A 61 -19.75 -10.10 1.78
N THR A 62 -18.91 -11.11 1.98
CA THR A 62 -17.93 -11.17 3.07
C THR A 62 -16.53 -10.89 2.53
N SER A 63 -15.67 -10.22 3.31
CA SER A 63 -14.27 -10.00 2.95
C SER A 63 -13.57 -11.35 2.69
N ARG A 64 -13.26 -11.66 1.43
CA ARG A 64 -12.65 -12.95 1.02
C ARG A 64 -11.12 -12.90 1.02
N TYR A 65 -10.55 -11.70 0.82
CA TYR A 65 -9.12 -11.49 0.67
C TYR A 65 -8.70 -10.19 1.36
N GLU A 66 -7.82 -10.31 2.36
CA GLU A 66 -7.16 -9.18 2.99
C GLU A 66 -5.66 -9.28 2.71
N ARG A 67 -5.05 -8.15 2.30
CA ARG A 67 -3.60 -8.08 2.14
C ARG A 67 -2.99 -7.63 3.45
N ILE A 68 -2.31 -8.54 4.13
CA ILE A 68 -1.47 -8.22 5.27
C ILE A 68 -0.05 -7.89 4.80
N VAL A 69 0.56 -6.87 5.39
CA VAL A 69 1.95 -6.50 5.12
C VAL A 69 2.85 -7.54 5.74
N ALA A 70 3.56 -8.32 4.91
CA ALA A 70 4.38 -9.44 5.39
C ALA A 70 5.72 -9.01 6.03
N LYS A 71 6.11 -7.74 5.93
CA LYS A 71 7.35 -7.23 6.50
C LYS A 71 7.18 -5.78 6.95
N ASP A 72 7.27 -5.57 8.25
CA ASP A 72 7.26 -4.22 8.83
C ASP A 72 8.69 -3.65 8.91
N SER A 73 8.78 -2.33 9.06
CA SER A 73 9.99 -1.60 9.45
C SER A 73 10.69 -2.22 10.66
N LEU A 74 9.92 -2.72 11.63
CA LEU A 74 10.44 -3.39 12.81
C LEU A 74 11.16 -4.70 12.45
N ASP A 75 10.60 -5.50 11.55
CA ASP A 75 11.22 -6.76 11.09
C ASP A 75 12.51 -6.51 10.31
N PHE A 76 12.59 -5.38 9.60
CA PHE A 76 13.80 -4.98 8.90
C PHE A 76 14.93 -4.62 9.88
N ILE A 77 14.65 -3.78 10.88
CA ILE A 77 15.63 -3.37 11.88
C ILE A 77 16.11 -4.57 12.70
N VAL A 78 15.19 -5.46 13.09
CA VAL A 78 15.53 -6.70 13.82
C VAL A 78 16.43 -7.61 12.99
N SER A 79 16.10 -7.82 11.71
CA SER A 79 16.92 -8.67 10.83
C SER A 79 18.31 -8.07 10.59
N LEU A 80 18.39 -6.75 10.35
CA LEU A 80 19.65 -6.06 10.11
C LEU A 80 20.53 -6.04 11.37
N GLY A 81 19.92 -5.77 12.53
CA GLY A 81 20.60 -5.82 13.83
C GLY A 81 21.07 -7.22 14.19
N GLY A 82 20.29 -8.26 13.86
CA GLY A 82 20.67 -9.66 14.07
C GLY A 82 21.89 -10.05 13.23
N VAL A 83 21.88 -9.78 11.92
CA VAL A 83 23.02 -10.10 11.05
C VAL A 83 24.23 -9.20 11.39
N GLY A 84 24.02 -7.91 11.63
CA GLY A 84 25.09 -6.98 12.01
C GLY A 84 25.74 -7.33 13.35
N GLY A 85 24.94 -7.69 14.35
CA GLY A 85 25.39 -8.09 15.67
C GLY A 85 26.09 -9.45 15.68
N LEU A 86 25.57 -10.43 14.94
CA LEU A 86 26.11 -11.79 14.93
C LEU A 86 27.42 -11.91 14.13
N PHE A 87 27.52 -11.23 12.98
CA PHE A 87 28.68 -11.37 12.09
C PHE A 87 29.78 -10.33 12.35
N PHE A 88 29.40 -9.09 12.67
CA PHE A 88 30.36 -7.99 12.82
C PHE A 88 30.57 -7.58 14.29
N GLY A 89 29.81 -8.15 15.23
CA GLY A 89 29.84 -7.71 16.62
C GLY A 89 29.37 -6.25 16.80
N ILE A 90 28.73 -5.67 15.77
CA ILE A 90 28.25 -4.28 15.80
C ILE A 90 26.98 -4.26 16.63
N SER A 91 27.08 -3.69 17.83
CA SER A 91 25.96 -3.44 18.73
C SER A 91 25.68 -1.94 18.84
N LEU A 92 24.51 -1.58 19.37
CA LEU A 92 24.08 -0.19 19.53
C LEU A 92 25.08 0.63 20.35
N LEU A 93 25.72 0.02 21.36
CA LEU A 93 26.79 0.67 22.13
C LEU A 93 28.00 1.03 21.28
N SER A 94 28.48 0.12 20.42
CA SER A 94 29.63 0.37 19.55
C SER A 94 29.35 1.49 18.55
N LEU A 95 28.10 1.60 18.07
CA LEU A 95 27.66 2.70 17.21
C LEU A 95 27.66 4.04 17.93
N ILE A 96 27.17 4.09 19.17
CA ILE A 96 27.18 5.31 20.00
C ILE A 96 28.61 5.76 20.28
N GLU A 97 29.50 4.83 20.63
CA GLU A 97 30.91 5.12 20.88
C GLU A 97 31.60 5.65 19.63
N PHE A 98 31.37 5.01 18.48
CA PHE A 98 31.90 5.46 17.19
C PHE A 98 31.41 6.88 16.84
N MET A 99 30.12 7.16 17.03
CA MET A 99 29.55 8.49 16.83
C MET A 99 30.14 9.53 17.78
N TYR A 100 30.33 9.18 19.06
CA TYR A 100 30.95 10.07 20.04
C TYR A 100 32.40 10.40 19.66
N LEU A 101 33.18 9.41 19.23
CA LEU A 101 34.55 9.62 18.79
C LEU A 101 34.63 10.47 17.51
N LEU A 102 33.72 10.25 16.55
CA LEU A 102 33.65 11.08 15.34
C LEU A 102 33.29 12.53 15.64
N LEU A 103 32.29 12.75 16.50
CA LEU A 103 31.86 14.09 16.89
C LEU A 103 32.93 14.81 17.70
N ARG A 104 33.61 14.12 18.62
CA ARG A 104 34.72 14.68 19.39
C ARG A 104 35.93 15.03 18.51
N LYS A 105 36.18 14.26 17.46
CA LYS A 105 37.30 14.49 16.54
C LYS A 105 37.03 15.58 15.50
N SER A 106 35.76 15.92 15.27
CA SER A 106 35.33 16.98 14.36
C SER A 106 35.32 18.38 15.00
N VAL A 107 35.54 18.48 16.32
CA VAL A 107 35.70 19.72 17.09
C VAL A 107 37.18 19.89 17.42
#